data_AF-A0A183A030-F1
#
_entry.id   AF-A0A183A030-F1
#
_cell.length_a   1.000
_cell.length_b   1.000
_cell.length_c   1.000
_cell.angle_alpha   90.00
_cell.angle_beta   90.00
_cell.angle_gamma   90.00
#
_symmetry.space_group_name_H-M   'P 1'
#
loop_
_entity.id
_entity.type
_entity.pdbx_description
1 polymer ?
#
loop_
_entity_poly.entity_id
_entity_poly.type
_entity_poly.pdbx_seq_one_letter_code
_entity_poly.pdbx_strand_id
1 'polypeptide(L)'
;MEIPVTGPLNLHGSPSEVDEWVERFELWCSIRKGGMRNQLVLFLTLGGRELYSLVKNLLFPNVSAELPIEKLKSLLLNHILPVGFQATERAKFNSMIRATNIPCHEFILQLNKQASKCNYGDQLEE
;
A
#
# COMPACT_ATOMS: atom_id res chain seq x y z
N MET A 1 2.70 -12.61 22.77
CA MET A 1 2.66 -11.36 21.99
C MET A 1 1.59 -11.58 20.93
N GLU A 2 0.39 -11.03 21.09
CA GLU A 2 -0.67 -11.23 20.08
C GLU A 2 -0.25 -10.50 18.81
N ILE A 3 -0.08 -11.28 17.74
CA ILE A 3 0.24 -10.84 16.39
C ILE A 3 -1.09 -10.39 15.78
N PRO A 4 -1.17 -9.23 15.11
CA PRO A 4 -2.39 -8.83 14.43
C PRO A 4 -2.79 -9.91 13.40
N VAL A 5 -4.08 -10.17 13.26
CA VAL A 5 -4.64 -11.09 12.24
C VAL A 5 -4.58 -10.47 10.83
N THR A 6 -3.68 -9.51 10.63
CA THR A 6 -3.30 -9.02 9.31
C THR A 6 -2.29 -10.03 8.77
N GLY A 7 -2.68 -10.82 7.78
CA GLY A 7 -1.75 -11.71 7.07
C GLY A 7 -0.54 -10.95 6.50
N PRO A 8 0.48 -11.67 5.97
CA PRO A 8 1.66 -11.02 5.40
C PRO A 8 1.27 -10.02 4.30
N LEU A 9 2.09 -8.98 4.13
CA LEU A 9 1.88 -7.95 3.11
C LEU A 9 2.00 -8.59 1.73
N ASN A 10 0.97 -8.41 0.89
CA ASN A 10 1.03 -8.82 -0.51
C ASN A 10 1.68 -7.71 -1.36
N LEU A 11 2.97 -7.86 -1.67
CA LEU A 11 3.70 -6.90 -2.51
C LEU A 11 3.26 -6.92 -3.98
N HIS A 12 2.59 -7.98 -4.42
CA HIS A 12 2.00 -8.08 -5.75
C HIS A 12 0.56 -7.54 -5.80
N GLY A 13 0.05 -7.08 -4.66
CA GLY A 13 -1.24 -6.43 -4.55
C GLY A 13 -1.26 -5.06 -5.24
N SER A 14 -2.46 -4.51 -5.34
CA SER A 14 -2.60 -3.12 -5.76
C SER A 14 -2.02 -2.17 -4.70
N PRO A 15 -1.61 -0.96 -5.06
CA PRO A 15 -1.02 0.00 -4.13
C PRO A 15 -1.95 0.33 -2.95
N SER A 16 -3.26 0.35 -3.20
CA SER A 16 -4.28 0.51 -2.16
C SER A 16 -4.30 -0.64 -1.15
N GLU A 17 -4.00 -1.87 -1.56
CA GLU A 17 -3.91 -3.01 -0.62
C GLU A 17 -2.67 -2.89 0.28
N VAL A 18 -1.58 -2.35 -0.28
CA VAL A 18 -0.35 -2.05 0.48
C VAL A 18 -0.62 -0.95 1.47
N ASP A 19 -1.26 0.14 1.04
CA ASP A 19 -1.59 1.27 1.91
C ASP A 19 -2.56 0.85 3.03
N GLU A 20 -3.63 0.13 2.71
CA GLU A 20 -4.56 -0.44 3.69
C GLU A 20 -3.86 -1.36 4.70
N TRP A 21 -2.88 -2.16 4.24
CA TRP A 21 -2.09 -3.00 5.15
C TRP A 21 -1.22 -2.15 6.09
N VAL A 22 -0.57 -1.11 5.57
CA VAL A 22 0.26 -0.20 6.37
C VAL A 22 -0.58 0.59 7.38
N GLU A 23 -1.74 1.12 6.97
CA GLU A 23 -2.67 1.83 7.86
C GLU A 23 -3.16 0.93 9.01
N ARG A 24 -3.53 -0.33 8.72
CA ARG A 24 -3.91 -1.29 9.75
C ARG A 24 -2.76 -1.60 10.71
N PHE A 25 -1.54 -1.68 10.19
CA PHE A 25 -0.33 -1.86 11.02
C PHE A 25 -0.11 -0.65 11.94
N GLU A 26 -0.25 0.58 11.44
CA GLU A 26 -0.12 1.82 12.21
C GLU A 26 -1.20 1.92 13.30
N LEU A 27 -2.45 1.60 12.96
CA LEU A 27 -3.57 1.54 13.90
C LEU A 27 -3.30 0.52 15.02
N TRP A 28 -2.84 -0.68 14.66
CA TRP A 28 -2.45 -1.69 15.63
C TRP A 28 -1.30 -1.21 16.54
N CYS A 29 -0.31 -0.53 15.97
CA CYS A 29 0.79 0.06 16.73
C CYS A 29 0.30 1.13 17.72
N SER A 30 -0.67 1.96 17.33
CA SER A 30 -1.19 3.06 18.16
C SER A 30 -1.83 2.57 19.48
N ILE A 31 -2.39 1.36 19.48
CA ILE A 31 -3.00 0.75 20.68
C ILE A 31 -1.90 0.28 21.66
N ARG A 32 -0.69 -0.02 21.18
CA ARG A 32 0.42 -0.45 22.01
C ARG A 32 1.24 0.73 22.53
N LYS A 33 1.28 0.88 23.86
CA LYS A 33 2.10 1.88 24.57
C LYS A 33 3.63 1.65 24.51
N GLY A 34 4.14 0.78 23.62
CA GLY A 34 5.57 0.46 23.50
C GLY A 34 6.18 1.17 22.29
N GLY A 35 6.92 2.25 22.51
CA GLY A 35 7.33 3.25 21.50
C GLY A 35 8.03 2.76 20.22
N MET A 36 8.28 3.73 19.32
CA MET A 36 8.77 3.58 17.94
C MET A 36 9.91 2.58 17.71
N ARG A 37 10.75 2.33 18.72
CA ARG A 37 11.98 1.51 18.62
C ARG A 37 11.74 0.06 18.16
N ASN A 38 10.53 -0.46 18.29
CA ASN A 38 10.17 -1.82 17.85
C ASN A 38 9.26 -1.85 16.62
N GLN A 39 8.81 -0.70 16.09
CA GLN A 39 7.85 -0.67 14.96
C GLN A 39 8.46 -1.21 13.67
N LEU A 40 9.70 -0.82 13.32
CA LEU A 40 10.38 -1.31 12.11
C LEU A 40 10.58 -2.84 12.15
N VAL A 41 11.01 -3.36 13.30
CA VAL A 41 11.21 -4.80 13.49
C VAL A 41 9.89 -5.55 13.36
N LEU A 42 8.82 -5.03 13.98
CA LEU A 42 7.48 -5.61 13.87
C LEU A 42 6.95 -5.53 12.43
N PHE A 43 7.15 -4.41 11.74
CA PHE A 43 6.74 -4.22 10.35
C PHE A 43 7.38 -5.26 9.43
N LEU A 44 8.70 -5.45 9.54
CA LEU A 44 9.44 -6.43 8.75
C LEU A 44 9.08 -7.88 9.12
N THR A 45 8.82 -8.15 10.41
CA THR A 45 8.43 -9.49 10.88
C THR A 45 7.03 -9.87 10.40
N LEU A 46 6.07 -8.94 10.50
CA LEU A 46 4.67 -9.15 10.13
C LEU A 46 4.46 -9.11 8.63
N GLY A 47 5.15 -8.22 7.91
CA GLY A 47 5.03 -8.11 6.47
C GLY A 47 5.70 -9.27 5.70
N GLY A 48 6.50 -10.09 6.38
CA GLY A 48 6.96 -11.38 5.88
C GLY A 48 8.26 -11.33 5.07
N ARG A 49 8.62 -12.49 4.51
CA ARG A 49 9.93 -12.72 3.88
C ARG A 49 10.17 -11.82 2.66
N GLU A 50 9.18 -11.69 1.79
CA GLU A 50 9.32 -10.94 0.54
C GLU A 50 9.55 -9.46 0.82
N LEU A 51 8.78 -8.88 1.75
CA LEU A 51 9.00 -7.53 2.23
C LEU A 51 10.40 -7.35 2.81
N TYR A 52 10.83 -8.23 3.71
CA TYR A 52 12.16 -8.14 4.29
C TYR A 52 13.27 -8.17 3.23
N SER A 53 13.15 -9.06 2.23
CA SER A 53 14.10 -9.16 1.11
C SER A 53 14.12 -7.87 0.28
N LEU A 54 12.94 -7.33 -0.06
CA LEU A 54 12.82 -6.08 -0.81
C LEU A 54 13.46 -4.92 -0.05
N VAL A 55 13.13 -4.75 1.23
CA VAL A 55 13.66 -3.66 2.06
C VAL A 55 15.18 -3.77 2.21
N LYS A 56 15.70 -4.99 2.40
CA LYS A 56 17.14 -5.23 2.44
C LYS A 56 17.84 -4.79 1.15
N ASN A 57 17.23 -5.04 -0.01
CA ASN A 57 17.78 -4.64 -1.31
C ASN A 57 17.67 -3.12 -1.52
N LEU A 58 16.53 -2.51 -1.17
CA LEU A 58 16.30 -1.07 -1.32
C LEU A 58 17.20 -0.23 -0.40
N LEU A 59 17.57 -0.75 0.77
CA LEU A 59 18.42 -0.05 1.73
C LEU A 59 19.91 -0.37 1.58
N PHE A 60 20.32 -1.20 0.61
CA PHE A 60 21.72 -1.56 0.44
C PHE A 60 22.58 -0.33 0.06
N PRO A 61 23.77 -0.13 0.68
CA PRO A 61 24.44 -0.94 1.71
C PRO A 61 24.07 -0.55 3.16
N ASN A 62 23.24 0.48 3.34
CA ASN A 62 22.87 1.09 4.61
C ASN A 62 21.58 0.51 5.20
N VAL A 63 21.59 -0.79 5.55
CA VAL A 63 20.49 -1.39 6.33
C VAL A 63 20.56 -0.85 7.77
N SER A 64 20.12 0.39 7.96
CA SER A 64 20.07 1.00 9.28
C SER A 64 18.82 0.52 10.01
N ALA A 65 19.01 -0.03 11.21
CA ALA A 65 17.94 -0.37 12.15
C ALA A 65 17.14 0.86 12.65
N GLU A 66 17.54 2.07 12.24
CA GLU A 66 16.96 3.34 12.67
C GLU A 66 16.15 4.04 11.57
N LEU A 67 15.90 3.37 10.42
CA LEU A 67 15.09 3.98 9.37
C LEU A 67 13.67 4.29 9.88
N PRO A 68 13.19 5.55 9.76
CA PRO A 68 11.83 5.90 10.12
C PRO A 68 10.82 5.12 9.26
N ILE A 69 9.74 4.65 9.88
CA ILE A 69 8.71 3.85 9.19
C ILE A 69 8.05 4.61 8.04
N GLU A 70 7.87 5.92 8.17
CA GLU A 70 7.38 6.81 7.09
C GLU A 70 8.27 6.78 5.84
N LYS A 71 9.59 6.75 6.06
CA LYS A 71 10.56 6.67 4.97
C LYS A 71 10.54 5.30 4.31
N LEU A 72 10.28 4.24 5.10
CA LEU A 72 10.08 2.91 4.57
C LEU A 72 8.79 2.80 3.74
N LYS A 73 7.68 3.36 4.24
CA LYS A 73 6.38 3.41 3.54
C LYS A 73 6.52 4.07 2.18
N SER A 74 7.13 5.26 2.13
CA SER A 74 7.35 5.97 0.86
C SER A 74 8.26 5.19 -0.11
N LEU A 75 9.33 4.54 0.36
CA LEU A 75 10.18 3.68 -0.48
C LEU A 75 9.40 2.50 -1.08
N LEU A 76 8.56 1.84 -0.28
CA LEU A 76 7.73 0.73 -0.74
C LEU A 76 6.69 1.19 -1.76
N LEU A 77 5.98 2.29 -1.49
CA LEU A 77 4.99 2.84 -2.40
C LEU A 77 5.63 3.25 -3.73
N ASN A 78 6.80 3.89 -3.72
CA ASN A 78 7.53 4.26 -4.93
C ASN A 78 7.99 3.04 -5.75
N HIS A 79 8.34 1.93 -5.08
CA HIS A 79 8.70 0.70 -5.77
C HIS A 79 7.48 0.00 -6.40
N ILE A 80 6.34 0.01 -5.72
CA ILE A 80 5.12 -0.67 -6.16
C ILE A 80 4.38 0.17 -7.22
N LEU A 81 4.46 1.49 -7.15
CA LEU A 81 3.93 2.44 -8.12
C LEU A 81 5.07 3.22 -8.81
N PRO A 82 5.73 2.65 -9.82
CA PRO A 82 6.50 3.48 -10.72
C PRO A 82 5.55 4.45 -11.44
N VAL A 83 6.01 5.69 -11.68
CA VAL A 83 5.22 6.79 -12.26
C VAL A 83 4.45 6.39 -13.55
N GLY A 84 4.97 5.43 -14.31
CA GLY A 84 4.31 4.90 -15.52
C GLY A 84 3.04 4.06 -15.28
N PHE A 85 2.77 3.61 -14.05
CA PHE A 85 1.56 2.82 -13.75
C PHE A 85 0.28 3.68 -13.70
N GLN A 86 0.40 4.99 -13.48
CA GLN A 86 -0.75 5.89 -13.41
C GLN A 86 -1.55 5.95 -14.71
N ALA A 87 -0.87 5.94 -15.86
CA ALA A 87 -1.54 5.89 -17.17
C ALA A 87 -2.42 4.63 -17.32
N THR A 88 -1.93 3.48 -16.84
CA THR A 88 -2.69 2.22 -16.84
C THR A 88 -3.90 2.29 -15.92
N GLU A 89 -3.76 2.84 -14.72
CA GLU A 89 -4.88 2.98 -13.79
C GLU A 89 -5.95 3.95 -14.30
N ARG A 90 -5.55 5.08 -14.92
CA ARG A 90 -6.44 6.02 -15.62
C ARG A 90 -7.17 5.34 -16.77
N ALA A 91 -6.45 4.59 -17.61
CA ALA A 91 -7.05 3.84 -18.72
C ALA A 91 -8.08 2.83 -18.23
N LYS A 92 -7.78 2.09 -17.16
CA LYS A 92 -8.75 1.18 -16.51
C LYS A 92 -9.98 1.95 -16.04
N PHE A 93 -9.81 3.05 -15.31
CA PHE A 93 -10.92 3.87 -14.83
C PHE A 93 -11.81 4.38 -15.97
N ASN A 94 -11.22 4.96 -17.01
CA ASN A 94 -11.94 5.48 -18.17
C ASN A 94 -12.63 4.39 -18.99
N SER A 95 -12.14 3.14 -18.91
CA SER A 95 -12.77 1.99 -19.57
C SER A 95 -13.88 1.32 -18.74
N MET A 96 -14.12 1.75 -17.49
CA MET A 96 -15.12 1.10 -16.63
C MET A 96 -16.53 1.36 -17.14
N ILE A 97 -17.23 0.28 -17.49
CA ILE A 97 -18.64 0.30 -17.90
C ILE A 97 -19.42 -0.65 -17.00
N ARG A 98 -20.58 -0.19 -16.50
CA ARG A 98 -21.44 -1.02 -15.65
C ARG A 98 -22.06 -2.16 -16.47
N ALA A 99 -21.84 -3.39 -16.04
CA ALA A 99 -22.54 -4.54 -16.60
C ALA A 99 -24.04 -4.51 -16.24
N THR A 100 -24.89 -5.06 -17.11
CA THR A 100 -26.35 -5.02 -16.95
C THR A 100 -26.84 -5.69 -15.66
N ASN A 101 -26.10 -6.67 -15.15
CA ASN A 101 -26.40 -7.43 -13.94
C ASN A 101 -25.83 -6.80 -12.64
N ILE A 102 -25.02 -5.74 -12.73
CA ILE A 102 -24.43 -5.10 -11.55
C ILE A 102 -25.34 -3.93 -11.09
N PRO A 103 -25.81 -3.94 -9.83
CA PRO A 103 -26.55 -2.82 -9.25
C PRO A 103 -25.72 -1.53 -9.25
N CYS A 104 -26.39 -0.37 -9.37
CA CYS A 104 -25.70 0.91 -9.41
C CYS A 104 -24.82 1.18 -8.17
N HIS A 105 -25.29 0.84 -6.96
CA HIS A 105 -24.51 1.06 -5.74
C HIS A 105 -23.19 0.26 -5.72
N GLU A 106 -23.24 -0.99 -6.19
CA GLU A 106 -22.05 -1.85 -6.29
C GLU A 106 -21.07 -1.33 -7.33
N PHE A 107 -21.58 -0.87 -8.48
CA PHE A 107 -20.74 -0.25 -9.50
C PHE A 107 -20.10 1.07 -9.01
N ILE A 108 -20.81 1.87 -8.22
CA ILE A 108 -20.25 3.08 -7.60
C ILE A 108 -19.11 2.72 -6.64
N LEU A 109 -19.24 1.64 -5.85
CA LEU A 109 -18.15 1.16 -4.99
C LEU A 109 -16.92 0.74 -5.81
N GLN A 110 -17.13 0.04 -6.92
CA GLN A 110 -16.05 -0.35 -7.84
C GLN A 110 -15.37 0.87 -8.47
N LEU A 111 -16.15 1.87 -8.91
CA LEU A 111 -15.63 3.14 -9.44
C LEU A 111 -14.79 3.87 -8.39
N ASN A 112 -15.30 4.02 -7.16
CA ASN A 112 -14.57 4.67 -6.08
C ASN A 112 -13.26 3.96 -5.75
N LYS A 113 -13.28 2.62 -5.75
CA LYS A 113 -12.07 1.79 -5.53
C LYS A 113 -11.03 1.94 -6.64
N GLN A 114 -11.47 2.17 -7.88
CA GLN A 114 -10.54 2.43 -8.99
C GLN A 114 -10.06 3.89 -8.99
N ALA A 115 -10.92 4.84 -8.65
CA ALA A 115 -10.58 6.25 -8.52
C ALA A 115 -9.49 6.49 -7.48
N SER A 116 -9.50 5.76 -6.35
CA SER A 116 -8.46 5.88 -5.32
C SER A 116 -7.05 5.48 -5.79
N LYS A 117 -6.95 4.77 -6.92
CA LYS A 117 -5.67 4.36 -7.53
C LYS A 117 -5.21 5.33 -8.63
N CYS A 118 -6.10 6.19 -9.11
CA CYS A 118 -5.85 7.11 -10.21
C CYS A 118 -5.45 8.48 -9.68
N ASN A 119 -4.32 8.98 -10.13
CA ASN A 119 -3.93 10.37 -9.90
C ASN A 119 -4.05 11.14 -11.22
N TYR A 120 -5.00 12.07 -11.29
CA TYR A 120 -5.15 13.01 -12.42
C TYR A 120 -4.36 14.32 -12.21
N GLY A 121 -3.79 14.53 -11.01
CA GLY A 121 -3.19 15.80 -10.63
C GLY A 121 -4.22 16.93 -10.68
N ASP A 122 -3.78 18.11 -11.10
CA ASP A 122 -4.65 19.28 -11.26
C ASP A 122 -5.34 19.33 -12.64
N GLN A 123 -5.17 18.28 -13.46
CA GLN A 123 -5.65 18.24 -14.84
C GLN A 123 -6.70 17.15 -15.01
N LEU A 124 -7.93 17.57 -15.28
CA LEU A 124 -9.04 16.65 -15.59
C LEU A 124 -9.01 16.13 -17.03
N GLU A 125 -8.15 16.69 -17.89
CA GLU A 125 -8.11 16.44 -19.32
C GLU A 125 -6.71 16.00 -19.76
N GLU A 126 -6.66 14.83 -20.41
CA GLU A 126 -5.62 14.43 -21.36
C GLU A 126 -6.32 13.93 -22.64
#